data_AF-A0A5C3MUD4-F1
#
_entry.id   AF-A0A5C3MUD4-F1
#
_cell.length_a   1.000
_cell.length_b   1.000
_cell.length_c   1.000
_cell.angle_alpha   90.00
_cell.angle_beta   90.00
_cell.angle_gamma   90.00
#
_symmetry.space_group_name_H-M   'P 1'
#
loop_
_entity.id
_entity.type
_entity.pdbx_description
1 polymer ?
#
loop_
_entity_poly.entity_id
_entity_poly.type
_entity_poly.pdbx_seq_one_letter_code
_entity_poly.pdbx_strand_id
1 'polypeptide(L)'
;DWDYWPDGDFEQDFDWHTVARFDDLMVHWAYRGNMKPDRKNAQSVDADDWHNGRVYQRRCLGHIRCTNGDCPMIVRPVTGGTDAIYKQTLSKCHCGAPLEYVACSIISVLYKWRGGIHYVNGPLKLLTGLPGVDGPRDSVADISDILVNLDRIRYERKKVKGKTQMFQSPDGFLHEFTAFQKAYPGFVIWNTIGDPTVIVLQSDYMRSLLVKNFIAADPDNGLLSDAAHKFWRMREYILIGTTTFATDMQCWVPVLFTFANGQTTTHYQYHFLALFNSIAKECFDRHITITDEMLAQVMDYGEAQRIGFIEGFVEFWMKQPEDHRTEDELRAKAKQLLKGCHEHFRASVTRIK
;
A
#
# COMPACT_ATOMS: atom_id res chain seq x y z
N ASP A 1 11.40 -10.88 12.80
CA ASP A 1 12.28 -10.46 13.90
C ASP A 1 11.48 -9.72 14.95
N TRP A 2 11.73 -10.00 16.24
CA TRP A 2 11.06 -9.37 17.38
C TRP A 2 11.94 -8.24 17.93
N ASP A 3 11.46 -7.00 17.90
CA ASP A 3 12.21 -5.80 18.25
C ASP A 3 11.89 -5.25 19.65
N TYR A 4 11.11 -6.00 20.44
CA TYR A 4 10.62 -5.64 21.78
C TYR A 4 9.65 -4.45 21.84
N TRP A 5 9.30 -3.85 20.69
CA TRP A 5 8.40 -2.70 20.59
C TRP A 5 7.22 -3.00 19.65
N PRO A 6 6.39 -4.02 19.94
CA PRO A 6 5.26 -4.34 19.08
C PRO A 6 4.32 -3.13 19.00
N ASP A 7 4.22 -2.57 17.81
CA ASP A 7 3.38 -1.41 17.48
C ASP A 7 2.56 -1.70 16.22
N GLY A 8 1.39 -1.07 16.14
CA GLY A 8 0.43 -1.32 15.07
C GLY A 8 -0.38 -2.62 15.23
N ASP A 9 -1.24 -2.86 14.25
CA ASP A 9 -2.15 -4.00 14.23
C ASP A 9 -1.46 -5.16 13.51
N PHE A 10 -1.14 -6.23 14.23
CA PHE A 10 -0.55 -7.43 13.63
C PHE A 10 -0.94 -8.69 14.38
N GLU A 11 -0.76 -9.81 13.68
CA GLU A 11 -0.96 -11.17 14.17
C GLU A 11 0.20 -12.02 13.66
N GLN A 12 0.84 -12.77 14.55
CA GLN A 12 2.02 -13.57 14.19
C GLN A 12 2.18 -14.78 15.12
N ASP A 13 2.58 -15.90 14.52
CA ASP A 13 3.01 -17.10 15.22
C ASP A 13 4.51 -17.06 15.54
N PHE A 14 4.85 -17.47 16.77
CA PHE A 14 6.21 -17.61 17.27
C PHE A 14 6.40 -19.01 17.82
N ASP A 15 7.31 -19.78 17.27
CA ASP A 15 7.68 -21.09 17.82
C ASP A 15 8.39 -20.98 19.18
N TRP A 16 8.44 -22.07 19.93
CA TRP A 16 9.06 -22.07 21.26
C TRP A 16 10.56 -21.72 21.25
N HIS A 17 11.27 -22.02 20.16
CA HIS A 17 12.67 -21.63 20.01
C HIS A 17 12.81 -20.09 19.96
N THR A 18 11.95 -19.45 19.18
CA THR A 18 11.89 -18.00 19.02
C THR A 18 11.42 -17.33 20.31
N VAL A 19 10.41 -17.90 20.98
CA VAL A 19 9.91 -17.40 22.27
C VAL A 19 11.01 -17.43 23.34
N ALA A 20 11.79 -18.52 23.41
CA ALA A 20 12.92 -18.64 24.33
C ALA A 20 14.05 -17.65 23.98
N ARG A 21 14.34 -17.47 22.67
CA ARG A 21 15.33 -16.50 22.19
C ARG A 21 15.03 -15.05 22.61
N PHE A 22 13.74 -14.70 22.71
CA PHE A 22 13.28 -13.34 23.01
C PHE A 22 12.63 -13.18 24.39
N ASP A 23 13.05 -14.00 25.37
CA ASP A 23 12.63 -13.90 26.77
C ASP A 23 11.10 -13.85 26.97
N ASP A 24 10.41 -14.88 26.45
CA ASP A 24 8.94 -14.99 26.46
C ASP A 24 8.23 -13.83 25.74
N LEU A 25 8.84 -13.39 24.62
CA LEU A 25 8.40 -12.24 23.82
C LEU A 25 8.26 -10.99 24.70
N MET A 26 9.29 -10.69 25.49
CA MET A 26 9.32 -9.51 26.35
C MET A 26 9.03 -8.25 25.55
N VAL A 27 8.30 -7.30 26.15
CA VAL A 27 8.00 -6.01 25.53
C VAL A 27 8.51 -4.87 26.41
N HIS A 28 9.05 -3.86 25.75
CA HIS A 28 9.52 -2.67 26.43
C HIS A 28 8.40 -1.67 26.73
N TRP A 29 7.20 -1.80 26.18
CA TRP A 29 6.05 -1.03 26.65
C TRP A 29 5.77 -1.29 28.14
N ALA A 30 5.35 -0.27 28.90
CA ALA A 30 4.81 -0.52 30.24
C ALA A 30 3.47 -1.23 30.09
N TYR A 31 3.31 -2.39 30.72
CA TYR A 31 2.07 -3.15 30.59
C TYR A 31 1.67 -3.82 31.91
N ARG A 32 0.37 -4.15 32.00
CA ARG A 32 -0.19 -5.01 33.04
C ARG A 32 -0.47 -6.38 32.43
N GLY A 33 0.20 -7.42 32.94
CA GLY A 33 0.01 -8.80 32.52
C GLY A 33 -1.05 -9.55 33.32
N ASN A 34 -1.39 -10.75 32.86
CA ASN A 34 -2.22 -11.75 33.58
C ASN A 34 -3.65 -11.31 33.93
N MET A 35 -4.29 -10.50 33.08
CA MET A 35 -5.76 -10.39 33.15
C MET A 35 -6.33 -11.77 32.81
N LYS A 36 -7.00 -12.42 33.77
CA LYS A 36 -7.66 -13.72 33.55
C LYS A 36 -8.80 -13.49 32.55
N PRO A 37 -8.86 -14.22 31.43
CA PRO A 37 -10.03 -14.18 30.56
C PRO A 37 -11.26 -14.66 31.34
N ASP A 38 -12.42 -14.09 31.02
CA ASP A 38 -13.70 -14.47 31.61
C ASP A 38 -13.97 -15.96 31.29
N ARG A 39 -14.25 -16.74 32.33
CA ARG A 39 -14.21 -18.22 32.28
C ARG A 39 -15.33 -18.76 31.40
N LYS A 40 -14.99 -19.57 30.38
CA LYS A 40 -15.87 -20.66 29.92
C LYS A 40 -15.23 -21.89 29.28
N ASN A 41 -13.95 -21.89 28.89
CA ASN A 41 -13.24 -23.12 28.47
C ASN A 41 -11.80 -23.09 29.01
N ALA A 42 -11.39 -24.14 29.73
CA ALA A 42 -10.03 -24.27 30.25
C ALA A 42 -9.06 -24.60 29.12
N GLN A 43 -8.58 -23.54 28.46
CA GLN A 43 -7.59 -23.63 27.39
C GLN A 43 -6.22 -24.07 27.93
N SER A 44 -5.55 -24.95 27.19
CA SER A 44 -4.30 -25.62 27.61
C SER A 44 -3.11 -25.15 26.79
N VAL A 45 -1.93 -25.13 27.41
CA VAL A 45 -0.66 -24.91 26.69
C VAL A 45 -0.32 -26.11 25.80
N ASP A 46 -0.88 -27.29 26.08
CA ASP A 46 -0.63 -28.52 25.32
C ASP A 46 -1.59 -28.73 24.13
N ALA A 47 -2.45 -27.74 23.86
CA ALA A 47 -3.41 -27.78 22.77
C ALA A 47 -2.70 -27.92 21.40
N ASP A 48 -3.26 -28.75 20.52
CA ASP A 48 -2.74 -28.97 19.16
C ASP A 48 -2.95 -27.76 18.23
N ASP A 49 -3.79 -26.82 18.62
CA ASP A 49 -4.08 -25.60 17.87
C ASP A 49 -4.25 -24.40 18.81
N TRP A 50 -3.89 -23.22 18.33
CA TRP A 50 -3.82 -22.00 19.12
C TRP A 50 -5.20 -21.48 19.55
N HIS A 51 -6.29 -21.79 18.85
CA HIS A 51 -7.65 -21.40 19.27
C HIS A 51 -8.05 -22.04 20.61
N ASN A 52 -7.48 -23.21 20.89
CA ASN A 52 -7.64 -23.94 22.15
C ASN A 52 -6.47 -23.70 23.13
N GLY A 53 -5.51 -22.88 22.72
CA GLY A 53 -4.33 -22.47 23.47
C GLY A 53 -4.66 -21.55 24.63
N ARG A 54 -3.86 -21.61 25.70
CA ARG A 54 -4.04 -20.82 26.91
C ARG A 54 -3.85 -19.33 26.63
N VAL A 55 -4.88 -18.54 26.91
CA VAL A 55 -4.89 -17.10 26.64
C VAL A 55 -4.28 -16.27 27.77
N TYR A 56 -3.40 -15.35 27.39
CA TYR A 56 -2.83 -14.30 28.23
C TYR A 56 -3.11 -12.93 27.61
N GLN A 57 -3.30 -11.92 28.45
CA GLN A 57 -3.50 -10.54 28.00
C GLN A 57 -2.45 -9.62 28.62
N ARG A 58 -1.95 -8.70 27.80
CA ARG A 58 -1.04 -7.61 28.20
C ARG A 58 -1.70 -6.29 27.83
N ARG A 59 -2.13 -5.51 28.83
CA ARG A 59 -2.70 -4.17 28.62
C ARG A 59 -1.59 -3.13 28.70
N CYS A 60 -1.39 -2.34 27.65
CA CYS A 60 -0.45 -1.22 27.69
C CYS A 60 -0.92 -0.18 28.69
N LEU A 61 -0.02 0.28 29.54
CA LEU A 61 -0.29 1.31 30.54
C LEU A 61 -0.17 2.72 29.95
N GLY A 62 0.31 2.88 28.72
CA GLY A 62 0.56 4.19 28.12
C GLY A 62 1.85 4.83 28.64
N HIS A 63 1.84 6.15 28.77
CA HIS A 63 3.01 6.90 29.20
C HIS A 63 2.62 8.10 30.07
N ILE A 64 3.58 8.63 30.80
CA ILE A 64 3.44 9.90 31.52
C ILE A 64 4.31 10.93 30.79
N ARG A 65 3.78 12.11 30.49
CA ARG A 65 4.53 13.18 29.84
C ARG A 65 4.51 14.46 30.66
N CYS A 66 5.47 15.33 30.38
CA CYS A 66 5.46 16.68 30.91
C CYS A 66 4.33 17.50 30.29
N THR A 67 3.68 18.34 31.08
CA THR A 67 2.66 19.30 30.60
C THR A 67 3.29 20.48 29.84
N ASN A 68 4.60 20.71 29.99
CA ASN A 68 5.33 21.66 29.16
C ASN A 68 5.64 21.02 27.80
N GLY A 69 5.04 21.53 26.73
CA GLY A 69 5.20 21.02 25.37
C GLY A 69 6.63 21.03 24.82
N ASP A 70 7.50 21.90 25.35
CA ASP A 70 8.91 21.98 24.96
C ASP A 70 9.80 21.01 25.75
N CYS A 71 9.25 20.30 26.73
CA CYS A 71 9.98 19.37 27.57
C CYS A 71 9.86 17.93 27.02
N PRO A 72 10.95 17.32 26.51
CA PRO A 72 10.90 16.01 25.84
C PRO A 72 10.76 14.83 26.82
N MET A 73 10.47 15.11 28.08
CA MET A 73 10.52 14.13 29.16
C MET A 73 9.29 13.20 29.10
N ILE A 74 9.56 11.90 28.95
CA ILE A 74 8.58 10.82 29.03
C ILE A 74 8.96 9.87 30.17
N VAL A 75 8.03 9.62 31.08
CA VAL A 75 8.18 8.66 32.19
C VAL A 75 7.41 7.38 31.90
N ARG A 76 8.05 6.24 32.17
CA ARG A 76 7.42 4.92 32.18
C ARG A 76 6.44 4.81 33.36
N PRO A 77 5.15 4.50 33.13
CA PRO A 77 4.21 4.26 34.22
C PRO A 77 4.59 3.05 35.08
N VAL A 78 4.37 3.14 36.39
CA VAL A 78 4.50 2.00 37.31
C VAL A 78 3.39 0.97 37.10
N THR A 79 3.69 -0.31 37.37
CA THR A 79 2.77 -1.44 37.09
C THR A 79 1.71 -1.70 38.18
N GLY A 80 1.63 -0.84 39.20
CA GLY A 80 0.76 -0.98 40.38
C GLY A 80 -0.73 -0.64 40.19
N GLY A 81 -1.18 -0.36 38.95
CA GLY A 81 -2.54 0.08 38.65
C GLY A 81 -2.72 1.60 38.70
N THR A 82 -3.95 2.07 38.44
CA THR A 82 -4.25 3.49 38.18
C THR A 82 -3.88 4.40 39.35
N ASP A 83 -4.12 3.99 40.59
CA ASP A 83 -3.77 4.77 41.79
C ASP A 83 -2.26 4.96 41.96
N ALA A 84 -1.47 3.95 41.60
CA ALA A 84 -0.01 4.03 41.66
C ALA A 84 0.55 4.95 40.57
N ILE A 85 -0.05 4.91 39.38
CA ILE A 85 0.29 5.82 38.27
C ILE A 85 -0.08 7.26 38.63
N TYR A 86 -1.25 7.49 39.24
CA TYR A 86 -1.64 8.82 39.70
C TYR A 86 -0.70 9.37 40.78
N LYS A 87 -0.25 8.54 41.72
CA LYS A 87 0.79 8.94 42.67
C LYS A 87 2.11 9.32 41.98
N GLN A 88 2.45 8.67 40.87
CA GLN A 88 3.64 8.99 40.08
C GLN A 88 3.53 10.37 39.40
N THR A 89 2.32 10.80 39.00
CA THR A 89 2.10 12.12 38.39
C THR A 89 2.13 13.27 39.40
N LEU A 90 2.06 12.99 40.70
CA LEU A 90 2.23 14.01 41.75
C LEU A 90 3.67 14.53 41.85
N SER A 91 4.64 13.76 41.36
CA SER A 91 6.02 14.21 41.23
C SER A 91 6.14 15.28 40.15
N LYS A 92 7.00 16.27 40.36
CA LYS A 92 7.27 17.30 39.35
C LYS A 92 8.26 16.78 38.31
N CYS A 93 8.12 17.25 37.07
CA CYS A 93 9.16 17.11 36.06
C CYS A 93 10.43 17.86 36.51
N HIS A 94 11.58 17.50 35.93
CA HIS A 94 12.85 18.22 36.15
C HIS A 94 12.77 19.70 35.74
N CYS A 95 11.90 20.06 34.80
CA CYS A 95 11.65 21.44 34.41
C CYS A 95 10.68 22.19 35.33
N GLY A 96 10.22 21.55 36.41
CA GLY A 96 9.30 22.11 37.40
C GLY A 96 7.81 22.00 37.03
N ALA A 97 7.48 21.65 35.79
CA ALA A 97 6.10 21.50 35.33
C ALA A 97 5.44 20.20 35.84
N PRO A 98 4.09 20.18 35.96
CA PRO A 98 3.34 18.97 36.29
C PRO A 98 3.52 17.85 35.26
N LEU A 99 3.32 16.61 35.73
CA LEU A 99 3.25 15.42 34.90
C LEU A 99 1.80 15.05 34.64
N GLU A 100 1.50 14.64 33.42
CA GLU A 100 0.19 14.12 33.04
C GLU A 100 0.28 12.68 32.56
N TYR A 101 -0.70 11.89 32.96
CA TYR A 101 -0.81 10.50 32.55
C TYR A 101 -1.63 10.39 31.26
N VAL A 102 -1.03 9.79 30.23
CA VAL A 102 -1.68 9.48 28.96
C VAL A 102 -1.92 7.97 28.89
N ALA A 103 -3.16 7.57 29.13
CA ALA A 103 -3.56 6.17 29.11
C ALA A 103 -3.48 5.56 27.71
N CYS A 104 -3.10 4.28 27.64
CA CYS A 104 -3.15 3.51 26.39
C CYS A 104 -4.27 2.49 26.44
N SER A 105 -4.93 2.32 25.31
CA SER A 105 -6.05 1.40 25.12
C SER A 105 -5.63 0.07 24.48
N ILE A 106 -4.36 -0.08 24.11
CA ILE A 106 -3.89 -1.30 23.43
C ILE A 106 -3.86 -2.48 24.41
N ILE A 107 -4.44 -3.59 23.95
CA ILE A 107 -4.34 -4.90 24.61
C ILE A 107 -3.76 -5.87 23.59
N SER A 108 -2.66 -6.49 23.96
CA SER A 108 -2.08 -7.62 23.24
C SER A 108 -2.61 -8.92 23.84
N VAL A 109 -2.96 -9.88 22.99
CA VAL A 109 -3.49 -11.19 23.37
C VAL A 109 -2.51 -12.26 22.88
N LEU A 110 -2.10 -13.14 23.78
CA LEU A 110 -1.15 -14.21 23.50
C LEU A 110 -1.83 -15.55 23.75
N TYR A 111 -1.88 -16.41 22.74
CA TYR A 111 -2.37 -17.77 22.87
C TYR A 111 -1.17 -18.72 22.93
N LYS A 112 -0.90 -19.29 24.10
CA LYS A 112 0.17 -20.27 24.28
C LYS A 112 -0.39 -21.68 24.00
N TRP A 113 0.21 -22.40 23.06
CA TRP A 113 -0.22 -23.72 22.61
C TRP A 113 0.99 -24.61 22.30
N ARG A 114 0.79 -25.87 21.89
CA ARG A 114 1.89 -26.82 21.73
C ARG A 114 2.95 -26.33 20.74
N GLY A 115 2.53 -25.65 19.66
CA GLY A 115 3.42 -25.13 18.63
C GLY A 115 4.12 -23.81 18.98
N GLY A 116 3.74 -23.12 20.06
CA GLY A 116 4.37 -21.86 20.46
C GLY A 116 3.38 -20.82 20.98
N ILE A 117 3.55 -19.57 20.56
CA ILE A 117 2.69 -18.44 20.90
C ILE A 117 2.12 -17.82 19.63
N HIS A 118 0.80 -17.76 19.54
CA HIS A 118 0.11 -16.91 18.59
C HIS A 118 -0.14 -15.54 19.23
N TYR A 119 0.46 -14.48 18.68
CA TYR A 119 0.42 -13.12 19.25
C TYR A 119 -0.50 -12.24 18.42
N VAL A 120 -1.48 -11.61 19.06
CA VAL A 120 -2.38 -10.62 18.45
C VAL A 120 -2.19 -9.27 19.12
N ASN A 121 -1.83 -8.25 18.35
CA ASN A 121 -1.75 -6.86 18.80
C ASN A 121 -2.94 -6.06 18.25
N GLY A 122 -3.91 -5.68 19.09
CA GLY A 122 -5.08 -4.85 18.72
C GLY A 122 -6.43 -5.56 18.83
N PRO A 123 -7.49 -4.87 19.36
CA PRO A 123 -8.54 -4.29 18.50
C PRO A 123 -9.23 -3.01 19.07
N LEU A 124 -8.62 -2.30 20.03
CA LEU A 124 -9.30 -1.22 20.76
C LEU A 124 -9.47 0.11 20.00
N LYS A 125 -8.76 0.33 18.88
CA LYS A 125 -8.73 1.62 18.17
C LYS A 125 -10.08 2.15 17.68
N LEU A 126 -11.06 1.29 17.40
CA LEU A 126 -12.40 1.74 17.01
C LEU A 126 -13.18 2.31 18.20
N LEU A 127 -13.06 1.68 19.36
CA LEU A 127 -13.73 2.10 20.61
C LEU A 127 -13.08 3.35 21.22
N THR A 128 -11.80 3.57 20.98
CA THR A 128 -11.04 4.65 21.63
C THR A 128 -10.63 5.77 20.71
N GLY A 129 -10.93 5.69 19.42
CA GLY A 129 -10.55 6.71 18.45
C GLY A 129 -9.16 6.54 17.86
N LEU A 130 -8.94 7.09 16.67
CA LEU A 130 -7.62 7.14 16.06
C LEU A 130 -6.72 8.09 16.86
N PRO A 131 -5.49 7.71 17.25
CA PRO A 131 -4.59 8.64 17.92
C PRO A 131 -4.27 9.84 17.01
N GLY A 132 -4.61 11.05 17.45
CA GLY A 132 -4.20 12.32 16.85
C GLY A 132 -3.19 13.04 17.73
N VAL A 133 -2.59 14.10 17.15
CA VAL A 133 -1.59 14.95 17.83
C VAL A 133 -2.15 15.56 19.13
N ASP A 134 -3.46 15.80 19.18
CA ASP A 134 -4.17 16.42 20.30
C ASP A 134 -5.01 15.44 21.15
N GLY A 135 -4.86 14.12 20.92
CA GLY A 135 -5.66 13.09 21.59
C GLY A 135 -6.41 12.18 20.61
N PRO A 136 -7.21 11.23 21.12
CA PRO A 136 -7.96 10.31 20.27
C PRO A 136 -9.05 11.06 19.47
N ARG A 137 -9.08 10.84 18.15
CA ARG A 137 -10.13 11.29 17.22
C ARG A 137 -11.44 10.51 17.44
N ASP A 138 -12.48 10.85 16.69
CA ASP A 138 -13.83 10.27 16.80
C ASP A 138 -13.86 8.74 17.00
N SER A 139 -14.56 8.33 18.06
CA SER A 139 -14.80 6.94 18.41
C SER A 139 -16.08 6.42 17.77
N VAL A 140 -16.14 5.11 17.50
CA VAL A 140 -17.41 4.48 17.13
C VAL A 140 -18.46 4.54 18.26
N ALA A 141 -18.02 4.76 19.51
CA ALA A 141 -18.91 5.01 20.63
C ALA A 141 -19.67 6.35 20.48
N ASP A 142 -19.07 7.34 19.81
CA ASP A 142 -19.70 8.65 19.56
C ASP A 142 -20.81 8.57 18.50
N ILE A 143 -20.82 7.50 17.71
CA ILE A 143 -21.85 7.23 16.69
C ILE A 143 -23.09 6.60 17.31
N SER A 144 -22.92 5.73 18.32
CA SER A 144 -24.03 5.07 19.02
C SER A 144 -23.56 4.42 20.33
N ASP A 145 -24.33 4.61 21.39
CA ASP A 145 -24.10 3.99 22.72
C ASP A 145 -23.99 2.45 22.66
N ILE A 146 -24.62 1.83 21.66
CA ILE A 146 -24.58 0.38 21.44
C ILE A 146 -23.16 -0.09 21.03
N LEU A 147 -22.36 0.81 20.45
CA LEU A 147 -20.99 0.55 20.00
C LEU A 147 -19.93 0.81 21.09
N VAL A 148 -20.34 1.05 22.34
CA VAL A 148 -19.47 0.98 23.52
C VAL A 148 -19.08 -0.48 23.85
N ASN A 149 -19.90 -1.44 23.42
CA ASN A 149 -19.66 -2.86 23.65
C ASN A 149 -18.66 -3.43 22.61
N LEU A 150 -17.50 -3.88 23.10
CA LEU A 150 -16.44 -4.50 22.28
C LEU A 150 -16.88 -5.69 21.43
N ASP A 151 -17.77 -6.54 21.93
CA ASP A 151 -18.28 -7.68 21.16
C ASP A 151 -19.26 -7.26 20.09
N ARG A 152 -20.03 -6.18 20.35
CA ARG A 152 -20.88 -5.55 19.35
C ARG A 152 -20.05 -4.88 18.25
N ILE A 153 -18.96 -4.20 18.62
CA ILE A 153 -17.97 -3.66 17.67
C ILE A 153 -17.36 -4.79 16.84
N ARG A 154 -16.98 -5.91 17.46
CA ARG A 154 -16.46 -7.08 16.73
C ARG A 154 -17.49 -7.66 15.77
N TYR A 155 -18.75 -7.75 16.16
CA TYR A 155 -19.84 -8.23 15.31
C TYR A 155 -20.08 -7.30 14.12
N GLU A 156 -20.24 -5.99 14.34
CA GLU A 156 -20.45 -5.03 13.26
C GLU A 156 -19.20 -4.92 12.37
N ARG A 157 -18.00 -4.96 12.95
CA ARG A 157 -16.74 -5.06 12.21
C ARG A 157 -16.68 -6.34 11.37
N LYS A 158 -17.14 -7.48 11.90
CA LYS A 158 -17.21 -8.75 11.15
C LYS A 158 -18.26 -8.68 10.04
N LYS A 159 -19.37 -7.97 10.24
CA LYS A 159 -20.40 -7.75 9.21
C LYS A 159 -19.91 -6.83 8.10
N VAL A 160 -19.22 -5.75 8.43
CA VAL A 160 -18.56 -4.85 7.48
C VAL A 160 -17.43 -5.57 6.76
N LYS A 161 -16.54 -6.25 7.49
CA LYS A 161 -15.49 -7.10 6.92
C LYS A 161 -16.07 -8.25 6.10
N GLY A 162 -17.25 -8.79 6.45
CA GLY A 162 -17.95 -9.82 5.69
C GLY A 162 -18.45 -9.30 4.34
N LYS A 163 -18.85 -8.03 4.26
CA LYS A 163 -19.07 -7.34 2.98
C LYS A 163 -17.74 -7.13 2.23
N THR A 164 -16.65 -6.82 2.95
CA THR A 164 -15.30 -6.75 2.35
C THR A 164 -14.73 -8.12 1.97
N GLN A 165 -15.24 -9.23 2.53
CA GLN A 165 -14.84 -10.59 2.18
C GLN A 165 -15.43 -11.05 0.84
N MET A 166 -16.40 -10.33 0.25
CA MET A 166 -16.71 -10.51 -1.17
C MET A 166 -15.44 -10.37 -2.02
N PHE A 167 -14.57 -9.40 -1.70
CA PHE A 167 -13.27 -9.22 -2.38
C PHE A 167 -12.27 -10.36 -2.15
N GLN A 168 -12.51 -11.28 -1.20
CA GLN A 168 -11.65 -12.45 -0.94
C GLN A 168 -12.12 -13.72 -1.67
N SER A 169 -13.29 -13.68 -2.30
CA SER A 169 -13.72 -14.75 -3.21
C SER A 169 -13.36 -14.38 -4.66
N PRO A 170 -12.90 -15.32 -5.49
CA PRO A 170 -12.67 -15.07 -6.92
C PRO A 170 -13.90 -14.45 -7.61
N ASP A 171 -15.09 -14.95 -7.27
CA ASP A 171 -16.37 -14.46 -7.82
C ASP A 171 -16.66 -13.02 -7.42
N GLY A 172 -16.32 -12.63 -6.18
CA GLY A 172 -16.57 -11.27 -5.71
C GLY A 172 -15.58 -10.25 -6.30
N PHE A 173 -14.33 -10.62 -6.60
CA PHE A 173 -13.46 -9.74 -7.39
C PHE A 173 -14.05 -9.51 -8.78
N LEU A 174 -14.46 -10.56 -9.50
CA LEU A 174 -15.02 -10.42 -10.84
C LEU A 174 -16.32 -9.61 -10.84
N HIS A 175 -17.16 -9.79 -9.81
CA HIS A 175 -18.38 -9.00 -9.63
C HIS A 175 -18.08 -7.52 -9.44
N GLU A 176 -17.16 -7.18 -8.54
CA GLU A 176 -16.77 -5.80 -8.24
C GLU A 176 -16.02 -5.15 -9.41
N PHE A 177 -15.14 -5.89 -10.09
CA PHE A 177 -14.45 -5.40 -11.28
C PHE A 177 -15.45 -5.11 -12.41
N THR A 178 -16.45 -5.97 -12.60
CA THR A 178 -17.54 -5.74 -13.53
C THR A 178 -18.37 -4.51 -13.13
N ALA A 179 -18.69 -4.37 -11.84
CA ALA A 179 -19.41 -3.20 -11.33
C ALA A 179 -18.61 -1.91 -11.54
N PHE A 180 -17.29 -1.95 -11.31
CA PHE A 180 -16.38 -0.85 -11.55
C PHE A 180 -16.35 -0.42 -13.02
N GLN A 181 -16.22 -1.37 -13.96
CA GLN A 181 -16.27 -1.06 -15.40
C GLN A 181 -17.62 -0.47 -15.83
N LYS A 182 -18.73 -0.92 -15.23
CA LYS A 182 -20.06 -0.34 -15.48
C LYS A 182 -20.20 1.07 -14.92
N ALA A 183 -19.63 1.33 -13.75
CA ALA A 183 -19.67 2.65 -13.11
C ALA A 183 -18.76 3.66 -13.82
N TYR A 184 -17.65 3.20 -14.40
CA TYR A 184 -16.66 4.02 -15.10
C TYR A 184 -16.42 3.49 -16.52
N PRO A 185 -17.42 3.59 -17.42
CA PRO A 185 -17.31 3.09 -18.78
C PRO A 185 -16.14 3.78 -19.50
N GLY A 186 -15.28 2.98 -20.14
CA GLY A 186 -14.11 3.46 -20.87
C GLY A 186 -12.88 3.78 -20.01
N PHE A 187 -12.96 3.70 -18.67
CA PHE A 187 -11.80 3.96 -17.81
C PHE A 187 -10.78 2.82 -17.81
N VAL A 188 -11.24 1.57 -17.89
CA VAL A 188 -10.38 0.40 -18.14
C VAL A 188 -10.23 0.24 -19.65
N ILE A 189 -9.09 0.67 -20.19
CA ILE A 189 -8.87 0.66 -21.65
C ILE A 189 -8.25 -0.65 -22.15
N TRP A 190 -7.64 -1.43 -21.26
CA TRP A 190 -7.08 -2.75 -21.56
C TRP A 190 -7.12 -3.60 -20.30
N ASN A 191 -7.43 -4.89 -20.43
CA ASN A 191 -7.20 -5.85 -19.37
C ASN A 191 -6.89 -7.26 -19.91
N THR A 192 -6.01 -7.95 -19.20
CA THR A 192 -5.74 -9.38 -19.32
C THR A 192 -5.79 -9.94 -17.90
N ILE A 193 -6.60 -10.98 -17.67
CA ILE A 193 -6.69 -11.68 -16.38
C ILE A 193 -6.09 -13.07 -16.58
N GLY A 194 -5.13 -13.46 -15.73
CA GLY A 194 -4.37 -14.71 -15.86
C GLY A 194 -2.87 -14.51 -15.63
N ASP A 195 -2.04 -15.22 -16.38
CA ASP A 195 -0.59 -15.03 -16.37
C ASP A 195 -0.10 -14.57 -17.77
N PRO A 196 0.24 -13.28 -17.98
CA PRO A 196 0.26 -12.21 -16.98
C PRO A 196 -1.13 -11.57 -16.76
N THR A 197 -1.32 -11.00 -15.56
CA THR A 197 -2.46 -10.11 -15.25
C THR A 197 -2.02 -8.67 -15.40
N VAL A 198 -2.65 -7.96 -16.35
CA VAL A 198 -2.37 -6.55 -16.64
C VAL A 198 -3.69 -5.80 -16.76
N ILE A 199 -3.86 -4.69 -16.04
CA ILE A 199 -5.05 -3.83 -16.11
C ILE A 199 -4.58 -2.40 -16.35
N VAL A 200 -4.99 -1.82 -17.47
CA VAL A 200 -4.60 -0.47 -17.89
C VAL A 200 -5.77 0.49 -17.72
N LEU A 201 -5.51 1.60 -17.04
CA LEU A 201 -6.48 2.59 -16.62
C LEU A 201 -6.15 3.96 -17.23
N GLN A 202 -7.16 4.61 -17.78
CA GLN A 202 -7.01 5.94 -18.38
C GLN A 202 -8.36 6.67 -18.43
N SER A 203 -8.39 7.95 -18.05
CA SER A 203 -9.55 8.81 -18.28
C SER A 203 -9.48 9.52 -19.63
N ASP A 204 -10.61 10.06 -20.10
CA ASP A 204 -10.61 10.87 -21.33
C ASP A 204 -9.68 12.08 -21.24
N TYR A 205 -9.59 12.72 -20.06
CA TYR A 205 -8.65 13.81 -19.84
C TYR A 205 -7.19 13.35 -19.99
N MET A 206 -6.83 12.21 -19.40
CA MET A 206 -5.49 11.62 -19.56
C MET A 206 -5.16 11.35 -21.03
N ARG A 207 -6.12 10.84 -21.80
CA ARG A 207 -5.95 10.59 -23.24
C ARG A 207 -5.75 11.88 -24.02
N SER A 208 -6.51 12.93 -23.72
CA SER A 208 -6.42 14.23 -24.42
C SER A 208 -5.02 14.88 -24.34
N LEU A 209 -4.23 14.50 -23.33
CA LEU A 209 -2.87 15.00 -23.12
C LEU A 209 -1.80 14.22 -23.89
N LEU A 210 -2.13 13.07 -24.49
CA LEU A 210 -1.18 12.23 -25.21
C LEU A 210 -0.72 12.84 -26.54
N VAL A 211 -1.56 13.66 -27.18
CA VAL A 211 -1.26 14.30 -28.47
C VAL A 211 -1.13 15.80 -28.25
N LYS A 212 0.09 16.33 -28.27
CA LYS A 212 0.33 17.77 -28.08
C LYS A 212 0.14 18.54 -29.39
N ASN A 213 -0.39 19.77 -29.31
CA ASN A 213 -0.54 20.68 -30.45
C ASN A 213 0.77 21.37 -30.87
N PHE A 214 1.82 21.21 -30.07
CA PHE A 214 3.12 21.83 -30.28
C PHE A 214 4.21 20.91 -29.76
N ILE A 215 5.41 21.08 -30.31
CA ILE A 215 6.63 20.44 -29.83
C ILE A 215 7.18 21.37 -28.73
N ALA A 216 7.14 20.92 -27.47
CA ALA A 216 7.76 21.66 -26.38
C ALA A 216 9.29 21.66 -26.56
N ALA A 217 9.98 22.66 -25.99
CA ALA A 217 11.44 22.62 -25.92
C ALA A 217 11.91 21.43 -25.08
N ASP A 218 13.02 20.79 -25.43
CA ASP A 218 13.67 19.78 -24.57
C ASP A 218 13.97 20.43 -23.21
N PRO A 219 13.49 19.89 -22.05
CA PRO A 219 13.19 18.49 -21.73
C PRO A 219 11.69 18.13 -21.57
N ASP A 220 10.77 19.04 -21.88
CA ASP A 220 9.34 18.89 -21.53
C ASP A 220 8.51 18.17 -22.62
N ASN A 221 9.19 17.69 -23.66
CA ASN A 221 8.58 17.01 -24.78
C ASN A 221 8.68 15.49 -24.64
N GLY A 222 7.55 14.80 -24.84
CA GLY A 222 7.48 13.35 -24.83
C GLY A 222 6.70 12.74 -23.65
N LEU A 223 6.86 11.42 -23.55
CA LEU A 223 6.20 10.56 -22.58
C LEU A 223 7.27 9.82 -21.78
N LEU A 224 7.11 9.80 -20.46
CA LEU A 224 8.02 9.13 -19.53
C LEU A 224 7.29 7.98 -18.86
N SER A 225 7.79 6.76 -19.04
CA SER A 225 7.20 5.54 -18.45
C SER A 225 8.11 4.91 -17.41
N ASP A 226 7.62 4.72 -16.19
CA ASP A 226 8.36 4.17 -15.04
C ASP A 226 7.52 3.20 -14.20
N ALA A 227 8.17 2.28 -13.49
CA ALA A 227 7.55 1.25 -12.65
C ALA A 227 7.79 1.52 -11.14
N ALA A 228 6.72 1.58 -10.36
CA ALA A 228 6.78 1.73 -8.91
C ALA A 228 6.70 0.37 -8.18
N HIS A 229 7.86 -0.14 -7.76
CA HIS A 229 8.04 -1.48 -7.16
C HIS A 229 7.56 -1.65 -5.70
N LYS A 230 7.07 -0.59 -5.07
CA LYS A 230 6.64 -0.59 -3.65
C LYS A 230 5.24 -0.05 -3.45
N PHE A 231 4.51 0.18 -4.53
CA PHE A 231 3.15 0.71 -4.47
C PHE A 231 2.18 -0.33 -3.88
N TRP A 232 2.33 -1.60 -4.28
CA TRP A 232 1.48 -2.69 -3.82
C TRP A 232 2.08 -3.44 -2.63
N ARG A 233 1.20 -4.08 -1.85
CA ARG A 233 1.61 -4.93 -0.71
C ARG A 233 2.41 -6.15 -1.16
N MET A 234 2.02 -6.75 -2.30
CA MET A 234 2.73 -7.86 -2.93
C MET A 234 3.91 -7.28 -3.73
N ARG A 235 5.14 -7.68 -3.38
CA ARG A 235 6.36 -7.08 -3.97
C ARG A 235 6.57 -7.41 -5.45
N GLU A 236 5.95 -8.47 -5.93
CA GLU A 236 5.97 -8.87 -7.35
C GLU A 236 5.11 -7.94 -8.21
N TYR A 237 4.10 -7.31 -7.61
CA TYR A 237 3.15 -6.48 -8.33
C TYR A 237 3.69 -5.07 -8.46
N ILE A 238 3.47 -4.47 -9.61
CA ILE A 238 3.92 -3.10 -9.90
C ILE A 238 2.79 -2.23 -10.40
N LEU A 239 2.94 -0.94 -10.11
CA LEU A 239 2.22 0.13 -10.79
C LEU A 239 3.16 0.70 -11.84
N ILE A 240 2.85 0.54 -13.12
CA ILE A 240 3.55 1.23 -14.21
C ILE A 240 2.77 2.50 -14.50
N GLY A 241 3.46 3.63 -14.57
CA GLY A 241 2.86 4.92 -14.91
C GLY A 241 3.54 5.51 -16.14
N THR A 242 2.74 6.02 -17.08
CA THR A 242 3.23 6.94 -18.12
C THR A 242 2.80 8.35 -17.76
N THR A 243 3.72 9.30 -17.87
CA THR A 243 3.49 10.72 -17.57
C THR A 243 3.88 11.59 -18.76
N THR A 244 3.29 12.78 -18.84
CA THR A 244 3.71 13.84 -19.75
C THR A 244 3.71 15.18 -19.03
N PHE A 245 4.53 16.12 -19.50
CA PHE A 245 4.48 17.49 -19.00
C PHE A 245 3.26 18.24 -19.55
N ALA A 246 2.36 18.68 -18.67
CA ALA A 246 1.23 19.54 -19.00
C ALA A 246 1.62 21.01 -18.83
N THR A 247 1.68 21.76 -19.92
CA THR A 247 2.09 23.16 -19.91
C THR A 247 1.11 24.07 -19.17
N ASP A 248 -0.19 23.74 -19.20
CA ASP A 248 -1.20 24.57 -18.53
C ASP A 248 -1.05 24.47 -17.00
N MET A 249 -0.61 23.31 -16.50
CA MET A 249 -0.38 23.06 -15.08
C MET A 249 1.08 23.27 -14.65
N GLN A 250 2.00 23.43 -15.61
CA GLN A 250 3.44 23.51 -15.40
C GLN A 250 3.98 22.33 -14.56
N CYS A 251 3.46 21.12 -14.79
CA CYS A 251 3.88 19.93 -14.06
C CYS A 251 3.74 18.64 -14.88
N TRP A 252 4.45 17.60 -14.44
CA TRP A 252 4.28 16.24 -14.97
C TRP A 252 2.99 15.63 -14.44
N VAL A 253 2.13 15.20 -15.35
CA VAL A 253 0.83 14.59 -15.04
C VAL A 253 0.77 13.16 -15.59
N PRO A 254 0.11 12.24 -14.88
CA PRO A 254 -0.09 10.89 -15.38
C PRO A 254 -1.06 10.89 -16.56
N VAL A 255 -0.71 10.12 -17.59
CA VAL A 255 -1.54 9.91 -18.78
C VAL A 255 -1.92 8.44 -18.98
N LEU A 256 -1.30 7.54 -18.22
CA LEU A 256 -1.65 6.13 -18.20
C LEU A 256 -1.20 5.49 -16.88
N PHE A 257 -2.06 4.64 -16.31
CA PHE A 257 -1.68 3.76 -15.20
C PHE A 257 -1.87 2.30 -15.59
N THR A 258 -1.01 1.44 -15.09
CA THR A 258 -1.11 -0.01 -15.32
C THR A 258 -0.80 -0.75 -14.04
N PHE A 259 -1.76 -1.55 -13.59
CA PHE A 259 -1.49 -2.64 -12.67
C PHE A 259 -0.89 -3.79 -13.46
N ALA A 260 0.20 -4.36 -12.97
CA ALA A 260 0.81 -5.57 -13.50
C ALA A 260 1.22 -6.49 -12.34
N ASN A 261 0.91 -7.79 -12.44
CA ASN A 261 1.28 -8.79 -11.44
C ASN A 261 2.74 -9.27 -11.54
N GLY A 262 3.56 -8.59 -12.34
CA GLY A 262 4.95 -8.93 -12.61
C GLY A 262 5.62 -7.89 -13.51
N GLN A 263 6.86 -8.18 -13.93
CA GLN A 263 7.71 -7.22 -14.65
C GLN A 263 8.42 -7.84 -15.86
N THR A 264 7.81 -8.84 -16.47
CA THR A 264 8.35 -9.47 -17.67
C THR A 264 8.11 -8.61 -18.90
N THR A 265 8.79 -8.93 -20.00
CA THR A 265 8.56 -8.31 -21.32
C THR A 265 7.09 -8.22 -21.68
N THR A 266 6.30 -9.28 -21.44
CA THR A 266 4.87 -9.33 -21.79
C THR A 266 4.05 -8.32 -20.99
N HIS A 267 4.39 -8.07 -19.73
CA HIS A 267 3.69 -7.06 -18.92
C HIS A 267 3.88 -5.66 -19.52
N TYR A 268 5.13 -5.34 -19.88
CA TYR A 268 5.46 -4.06 -20.52
C TYR A 268 4.90 -3.95 -21.94
N GLN A 269 4.86 -5.05 -22.70
CA GLN A 269 4.22 -5.10 -24.01
C GLN A 269 2.75 -4.67 -23.93
N TYR A 270 1.97 -5.20 -22.99
CA TYR A 270 0.56 -4.81 -22.84
C TYR A 270 0.39 -3.36 -22.38
N HIS A 271 1.28 -2.87 -21.50
CA HIS A 271 1.30 -1.45 -21.14
C HIS A 271 1.52 -0.54 -22.36
N PHE A 272 2.57 -0.79 -23.15
CA PHE A 272 2.90 0.04 -24.31
C PHE A 272 1.90 -0.11 -25.45
N LEU A 273 1.40 -1.32 -25.71
CA LEU A 273 0.36 -1.54 -26.71
C LEU A 273 -0.93 -0.77 -26.37
N ALA A 274 -1.34 -0.76 -25.10
CA ALA A 274 -2.48 0.03 -24.66
C ALA A 274 -2.21 1.54 -24.82
N LEU A 275 -0.99 1.99 -24.52
CA LEU A 275 -0.57 3.38 -24.74
C LEU A 275 -0.63 3.77 -26.22
N PHE A 276 -0.09 2.96 -27.13
CA PHE A 276 -0.09 3.25 -28.57
C PHE A 276 -1.50 3.27 -29.15
N ASN A 277 -2.36 2.32 -28.76
CA ASN A 277 -3.77 2.34 -29.15
C ASN A 277 -4.49 3.60 -28.64
N SER A 278 -4.15 4.07 -27.43
CA SER A 278 -4.71 5.30 -26.88
C SER A 278 -4.24 6.55 -27.65
N ILE A 279 -2.96 6.64 -28.01
CA ILE A 279 -2.42 7.69 -28.87
C ILE A 279 -3.12 7.67 -30.25
N ALA A 280 -3.22 6.48 -30.86
CA ALA A 280 -3.88 6.31 -32.15
C ALA A 280 -5.36 6.74 -32.12
N LYS A 281 -6.06 6.39 -31.03
CA LYS A 281 -7.45 6.82 -30.82
C LYS A 281 -7.56 8.34 -30.72
N GLU A 282 -6.69 8.98 -29.95
CA GLU A 282 -6.69 10.44 -29.82
C GLU A 282 -6.36 11.13 -31.15
N CYS A 283 -5.39 10.60 -31.90
CA CYS A 283 -5.08 11.06 -33.25
C CYS A 283 -6.28 10.93 -34.18
N PHE A 284 -6.96 9.77 -34.18
CA PHE A 284 -8.15 9.53 -34.99
C PHE A 284 -9.28 10.51 -34.64
N ASP A 285 -9.59 10.65 -33.36
CA ASP A 285 -10.65 11.55 -32.87
C ASP A 285 -10.37 13.02 -33.24
N ARG A 286 -9.09 13.38 -33.44
CA ARG A 286 -8.64 14.72 -33.83
C ARG A 286 -8.28 14.88 -35.30
N HIS A 287 -8.48 13.86 -36.12
CA HIS A 287 -8.12 13.83 -37.54
C HIS A 287 -6.62 14.13 -37.79
N ILE A 288 -5.75 13.63 -36.92
CA ILE A 288 -4.29 13.71 -37.02
C ILE A 288 -3.76 12.36 -37.51
N THR A 289 -2.87 12.37 -38.49
CA THR A 289 -2.17 11.16 -38.92
C THR A 289 -1.17 10.74 -37.85
N ILE A 290 -1.31 9.52 -37.35
CA ILE A 290 -0.34 8.93 -36.43
C ILE A 290 1.00 8.71 -37.12
N THR A 291 2.10 9.07 -36.44
CA THR A 291 3.46 8.80 -36.90
C THR A 291 4.25 8.04 -35.83
N ASP A 292 5.34 7.40 -36.25
CA ASP A 292 6.23 6.66 -35.35
C ASP A 292 6.80 7.54 -34.23
N GLU A 293 7.13 8.79 -34.54
CA GLU A 293 7.73 9.74 -33.60
C GLU A 293 6.77 10.10 -32.44
N MET A 294 5.46 10.04 -32.68
CA MET A 294 4.45 10.24 -31.62
C MET A 294 4.45 9.09 -30.59
N LEU A 295 5.01 7.94 -30.96
CA LEU A 295 5.11 6.75 -30.11
C LEU A 295 6.46 6.67 -29.37
N ALA A 296 7.34 7.66 -29.54
CA ALA A 296 8.61 7.70 -28.84
C ALA A 296 8.42 7.76 -27.31
N GLN A 297 9.29 7.06 -26.58
CA GLN A 297 9.22 6.96 -25.13
C GLN A 297 10.57 7.21 -24.50
N VAL A 298 10.53 7.98 -23.41
CA VAL A 298 11.61 8.05 -22.43
C VAL A 298 11.35 6.98 -21.39
N MET A 299 12.33 6.12 -21.14
CA MET A 299 12.20 5.05 -20.14
C MET A 299 13.54 4.72 -19.50
N ASP A 300 13.46 3.98 -18.41
CA ASP A 300 14.63 3.43 -17.73
C ASP A 300 15.16 2.23 -18.49
N TYR A 301 16.47 2.01 -18.45
CA TYR A 301 17.18 1.02 -19.27
C TYR A 301 16.92 -0.45 -18.84
N GLY A 302 15.79 -0.74 -18.19
CA GLY A 302 15.38 -2.10 -17.88
C GLY A 302 15.18 -2.91 -19.17
N GLU A 303 15.86 -4.05 -19.28
CA GLU A 303 15.83 -4.88 -20.49
C GLU A 303 14.41 -5.33 -20.85
N ALA A 304 13.63 -5.80 -19.86
CA ALA A 304 12.25 -6.22 -20.05
C ALA A 304 11.35 -5.08 -20.55
N GLN A 305 11.55 -3.85 -20.05
CA GLN A 305 10.79 -2.68 -20.48
C GLN A 305 11.12 -2.29 -21.93
N ARG A 306 12.41 -2.31 -22.29
CA ARG A 306 12.87 -2.04 -23.66
C ARG A 306 12.34 -3.05 -24.66
N ILE A 307 12.41 -4.35 -24.34
CA ILE A 307 11.89 -5.40 -25.22
C ILE A 307 10.35 -5.27 -25.28
N GLY A 308 9.68 -5.05 -24.15
CA GLY A 308 8.23 -4.87 -24.12
C GLY A 308 7.75 -3.71 -24.98
N PHE A 309 8.46 -2.59 -24.98
CA PHE A 309 8.19 -1.47 -25.89
C PHE A 309 8.28 -1.88 -27.36
N ILE A 310 9.36 -2.59 -27.73
CA ILE A 310 9.59 -3.04 -29.10
C ILE A 310 8.46 -3.99 -29.55
N GLU A 311 8.13 -5.00 -28.74
CA GLU A 311 7.04 -5.94 -29.06
C GLU A 311 5.70 -5.23 -29.16
N GLY A 312 5.40 -4.30 -28.25
CA GLY A 312 4.16 -3.50 -28.29
C GLY A 312 4.07 -2.63 -29.54
N PHE A 313 5.18 -2.06 -30.00
CA PHE A 313 5.24 -1.21 -31.19
C PHE A 313 5.03 -2.03 -32.46
N VAL A 314 5.69 -3.19 -32.55
CA VAL A 314 5.52 -4.14 -33.64
C VAL A 314 4.07 -4.62 -33.70
N GLU A 315 3.51 -5.08 -32.58
CA GLU A 315 2.14 -5.56 -32.53
C GLU A 315 1.12 -4.47 -32.90
N PHE A 316 1.35 -3.23 -32.48
CA PHE A 316 0.53 -2.10 -32.84
C PHE A 316 0.48 -1.88 -34.36
N TRP A 317 1.64 -1.78 -35.01
CA TRP A 317 1.72 -1.51 -36.45
C TRP A 317 1.30 -2.70 -37.31
N MET A 318 1.61 -3.93 -36.89
CA MET A 318 1.16 -5.14 -37.59
C MET A 318 -0.37 -5.29 -37.62
N LYS A 319 -1.10 -4.58 -36.74
CA LYS A 319 -2.57 -4.52 -36.76
C LYS A 319 -3.11 -3.37 -37.63
N GLN A 320 -2.26 -2.47 -38.13
CA GLN A 320 -2.68 -1.38 -39.00
C GLN A 320 -2.69 -1.86 -40.47
N PRO A 321 -3.86 -1.85 -41.15
CA PRO A 321 -3.98 -2.41 -42.50
C PRO A 321 -3.17 -1.63 -43.56
N GLU A 322 -2.92 -0.35 -43.32
CA GLU A 322 -2.19 0.56 -44.23
C GLU A 322 -0.66 0.49 -44.03
N ASP A 323 -0.17 -0.23 -43.01
CA ASP A 323 1.25 -0.43 -42.80
C ASP A 323 1.72 -1.72 -43.48
N HIS A 324 2.71 -1.59 -44.35
CA HIS A 324 3.27 -2.72 -45.12
C HIS A 324 4.70 -3.08 -44.71
N ARG A 325 5.21 -2.47 -43.63
CA ARG A 325 6.53 -2.78 -43.09
C ARG A 325 6.56 -4.20 -42.54
N THR A 326 7.68 -4.86 -42.73
CA THR A 326 7.96 -6.17 -42.15
C THR A 326 8.20 -6.04 -40.64
N GLU A 327 8.07 -7.15 -39.91
CA GLU A 327 8.37 -7.20 -38.48
C GLU A 327 9.79 -6.71 -38.16
N ASP A 328 10.78 -7.06 -38.98
CA ASP A 328 12.17 -6.63 -38.81
C ASP A 328 12.36 -5.12 -38.99
N GLU A 329 11.69 -4.53 -39.97
CA GLU A 329 11.69 -3.07 -40.19
C GLU A 329 11.06 -2.33 -39.01
N LEU A 330 9.94 -2.85 -38.49
CA LEU A 330 9.26 -2.29 -37.31
C LEU A 330 10.14 -2.39 -36.06
N ARG A 331 10.79 -3.54 -35.83
CA ARG A 331 11.75 -3.73 -34.72
C ARG A 331 12.92 -2.76 -34.83
N ALA A 332 13.45 -2.55 -36.03
CA ALA A 332 14.55 -1.61 -36.27
C ALA A 332 14.13 -0.16 -35.99
N LYS A 333 12.93 0.24 -36.43
CA LYS A 333 12.38 1.58 -36.15
C LYS A 333 12.09 1.80 -34.67
N ALA A 334 11.47 0.82 -33.98
CA ALA A 334 11.19 0.89 -32.55
C ALA A 334 12.45 1.18 -31.73
N LYS A 335 13.58 0.55 -32.07
CA LYS A 335 14.87 0.78 -31.38
C LYS A 335 15.36 2.24 -31.48
N GLN A 336 15.00 2.98 -32.53
CA GLN A 336 15.38 4.39 -32.73
C GLN A 336 14.50 5.37 -31.92
N LEU A 337 13.31 4.92 -31.55
CA LEU A 337 12.31 5.69 -30.80
C LEU A 337 12.50 5.61 -29.28
N LEU A 338 13.32 4.66 -28.80
CA LEU A 338 13.74 4.56 -27.42
C LEU A 338 14.70 5.71 -27.07
N LYS A 339 14.30 6.57 -26.13
CA LYS A 339 15.13 7.65 -25.60
C LYS A 339 15.51 7.35 -24.15
N GLY A 340 16.76 7.62 -23.80
CA GLY A 340 17.22 7.50 -22.41
C GLY A 340 16.85 8.75 -21.60
N CYS A 341 16.55 8.57 -20.32
CA CYS A 341 16.35 9.68 -19.41
C CYS A 341 17.70 10.37 -19.09
N HIS A 342 17.84 11.65 -19.47
CA HIS A 342 19.05 12.44 -19.19
C HIS A 342 19.35 12.58 -17.70
N GLU A 343 18.32 12.68 -16.86
CA GLU A 343 18.48 12.77 -15.41
C GLU A 343 19.00 11.48 -14.79
N HIS A 344 18.54 10.31 -15.28
CA HIS A 344 19.10 9.04 -14.85
C HIS A 344 20.52 8.83 -15.35
N PHE A 345 20.84 9.27 -16.57
CA PHE A 345 22.23 9.30 -17.04
C PHE A 345 23.09 10.19 -16.13
N ARG A 346 22.66 11.42 -15.85
CA ARG A 346 23.34 12.35 -14.94
C ARG A 346 23.55 11.75 -13.56
N ALA A 347 22.48 11.21 -12.96
CA ALA A 347 22.53 10.56 -11.64
C ALA A 347 23.49 9.37 -11.64
N SER A 348 23.50 8.56 -12.70
CA SER A 348 24.40 7.39 -12.81
C SER A 348 25.87 7.78 -12.88
N VAL A 349 26.22 8.82 -13.65
CA VAL A 349 27.60 9.33 -13.77
C VAL A 349 28.06 10.04 -12.49
N THR A 350 27.16 10.71 -11.76
CA THR A 350 27.49 11.34 -10.45
C THR A 350 27.64 10.35 -9.30
N ARG A 351 27.25 9.07 -9.48
CA ARG A 351 27.38 8.01 -8.46
C ARG A 351 28.70 7.25 -8.54
N ILE A 352 29.61 7.61 -9.44
CA ILE A 352 30.96 7.04 -9.48
C ILE A 352 31.70 7.51 -8.21
N LYS A 353 31.98 6.55 -7.31
CA LYS A 353 32.80 6.73 -6.11
C LYS A 353 34.26 6.45 -6.41
#